data_AF-A0A923BEN0-F1
#
_entry.id   AF-A0A923BEN0-F1
#
_cell.length_a   1.000
_cell.length_b   1.000
_cell.length_c   1.000
_cell.angle_alpha   90.00
_cell.angle_beta   90.00
_cell.angle_gamma   90.00
#
_symmetry.space_group_name_H-M   'P 1'
#
loop_
_entity.id
_entity.type
_entity.pdbx_description
1 polymer ?
#
loop_
_entity_poly.entity_id
_entity_poly.type
_entity_poly.pdbx_seq_one_letter_code
_entity_poly.pdbx_strand_id
1 'polypeptide(L)'
;MKPEALAGLDLLASAVLIANAAGRIDYANAAAENLLDSSLKALSHKTISTLFANGDELAALYEQAKAHKYADMRQDLTLERAGREALHVHCIVSTLDNGAILIELRENVQQLKLDREERILDQSQANKELIRNLAHEIKNPLGGIRGAAQLLELELPPLHLAELREYTQVIIKEADRLQTLVDRLLAPHRRPHIVGDVNIHEVCERVRSLILAEFPAGLTIRRDYDASIPEFRGDKEQLIQTVLNIAHNAAQALS
;
A
#
# COMPACT_ATOMS: atom_id res chain seq x y z
N MET A 1 2.85 -2.35 -47.05
CA MET A 1 1.50 -1.77 -46.95
C MET A 1 0.62 -2.79 -46.27
N LYS A 2 -0.24 -2.41 -45.31
CA LYS A 2 -1.13 -3.36 -44.63
C LYS A 2 -2.16 -3.89 -45.65
N PRO A 3 -2.48 -5.19 -45.67
CA PRO A 3 -3.50 -5.73 -46.57
C PRO A 3 -4.86 -5.12 -46.26
N GLU A 4 -5.57 -4.60 -47.26
CA GLU A 4 -6.88 -3.98 -47.09
C GLU A 4 -7.92 -4.95 -46.52
N ALA A 5 -7.77 -6.25 -46.82
CA ALA A 5 -8.58 -7.34 -46.27
C ALA A 5 -8.45 -7.50 -44.74
N LEU A 6 -7.42 -6.94 -44.10
CA LEU A 6 -7.18 -7.02 -42.66
C LEU A 6 -7.51 -5.71 -41.92
N ALA A 7 -8.04 -4.70 -42.60
CA ALA A 7 -8.29 -3.38 -42.02
C ALA A 7 -9.20 -3.41 -40.77
N GLY A 8 -10.11 -4.39 -40.68
CA GLY A 8 -10.95 -4.58 -39.48
C GLY A 8 -10.17 -4.89 -38.20
N LEU A 9 -8.97 -5.49 -38.30
CA LEU A 9 -8.13 -5.80 -37.14
C LEU A 9 -7.51 -4.55 -36.52
N ASP A 10 -7.36 -3.46 -37.28
CA ASP A 10 -6.87 -2.17 -36.77
C ASP A 10 -7.88 -1.48 -35.83
N LEU A 11 -9.15 -1.93 -35.82
CA LEU A 11 -10.19 -1.41 -34.91
C LEU A 11 -10.23 -2.13 -33.55
N LEU A 12 -9.47 -3.22 -33.40
CA LEU A 12 -9.42 -3.98 -32.15
C LEU A 12 -8.57 -3.25 -31.10
N ALA A 13 -9.05 -3.24 -29.86
CA ALA A 13 -8.30 -2.73 -28.72
C ALA A 13 -7.16 -3.68 -28.29
N SER A 14 -7.26 -4.97 -28.61
CA SER A 14 -6.21 -5.94 -28.37
C SER A 14 -5.12 -5.86 -29.44
N ALA A 15 -3.88 -6.15 -29.03
CA ALA A 15 -2.76 -6.21 -29.96
C ALA A 15 -2.86 -7.50 -30.76
N VAL A 16 -2.81 -7.39 -32.09
CA VAL A 16 -2.88 -8.53 -33.00
C VAL A 16 -1.67 -8.52 -33.93
N LEU A 17 -0.98 -9.65 -33.98
CA LEU A 17 0.10 -9.96 -34.91
C LEU A 17 -0.32 -11.12 -35.81
N ILE A 18 0.16 -11.14 -37.06
CA ILE A 18 0.07 -12.32 -37.92
C ILE A 18 1.48 -12.69 -38.35
N ALA A 19 1.84 -13.95 -38.16
CA ALA A 19 3.09 -14.51 -38.61
C ALA A 19 2.89 -15.59 -39.66
N ASN A 20 3.76 -15.64 -40.67
CA ASN A 20 3.77 -16.74 -41.64
C ASN A 20 4.37 -18.02 -41.03
N ALA A 21 4.36 -19.10 -41.81
CA ALA A 21 4.89 -20.42 -41.43
C ALA A 21 6.39 -20.44 -41.05
N ALA A 22 7.16 -19.41 -41.42
CA ALA A 22 8.55 -19.23 -41.02
C ALA A 22 8.71 -18.38 -39.73
N GLY A 23 7.60 -18.01 -39.08
CA GLY A 23 7.58 -17.23 -37.84
C GLY A 23 7.93 -15.76 -38.01
N ARG A 24 7.92 -15.23 -39.25
CA ARG A 24 8.11 -13.79 -39.52
C ARG A 24 6.79 -13.05 -39.42
N ILE A 25 6.83 -11.84 -38.88
CA ILE A 25 5.65 -11.00 -38.68
C ILE A 25 5.28 -10.32 -39.99
N ASP A 26 4.15 -10.70 -40.58
CA ASP A 26 3.65 -10.12 -41.83
C ASP A 26 2.63 -8.99 -41.57
N TYR A 27 2.02 -8.99 -40.38
CA TYR A 27 1.04 -7.99 -39.98
C TYR A 27 1.12 -7.68 -38.48
N ALA A 28 0.85 -6.42 -38.15
CA ALA A 28 0.66 -5.91 -36.79
C ALA A 28 -0.41 -4.83 -36.87
N ASN A 29 -1.44 -4.92 -36.03
CA ASN A 29 -2.45 -3.87 -35.95
C ASN A 29 -1.93 -2.65 -35.16
N ALA A 30 -2.67 -1.55 -35.18
CA ALA A 30 -2.31 -0.32 -34.45
C ALA A 30 -2.08 -0.57 -32.94
N ALA A 31 -2.91 -1.41 -32.32
CA ALA A 31 -2.74 -1.77 -30.91
C ALA A 31 -1.42 -2.55 -30.66
N ALA A 32 -1.02 -3.45 -31.56
CA ALA A 32 0.25 -4.16 -31.46
C ALA A 32 1.46 -3.25 -31.68
N GLU A 33 1.38 -2.33 -32.65
CA GLU A 33 2.43 -1.32 -32.87
C GLU A 33 2.63 -0.45 -31.62
N ASN A 34 1.54 -0.07 -30.94
CA ASN A 34 1.58 0.68 -29.68
C ASN A 34 2.10 -0.15 -28.50
N LEU A 35 1.61 -1.39 -28.33
CA LEU A 35 1.99 -2.30 -27.24
C LEU A 35 3.48 -2.64 -27.26
N LEU A 36 4.00 -2.87 -28.47
CA LEU A 36 5.40 -3.23 -28.72
C LEU A 36 6.28 -2.00 -28.95
N ASP A 37 5.67 -0.81 -29.05
CA ASP A 37 6.31 0.46 -29.41
C ASP A 37 7.26 0.30 -30.61
N SER A 38 6.74 -0.33 -31.66
CA SER A 38 7.49 -0.70 -32.85
C SER A 38 6.56 -0.72 -34.05
N SER A 39 6.92 0.02 -35.10
CA SER A 39 6.16 -0.01 -36.35
C SER A 39 6.19 -1.38 -37.02
N LEU A 40 5.18 -1.70 -37.81
CA LEU A 40 5.10 -2.90 -38.64
C LEU A 40 6.33 -3.07 -39.52
N LYS A 41 6.91 -1.98 -40.05
CA LYS A 41 8.15 -2.05 -40.85
C LYS A 41 9.29 -2.65 -40.02
N ALA A 42 9.49 -2.19 -38.79
CA ALA A 42 10.51 -2.73 -37.90
C ALA A 42 10.20 -4.16 -37.46
N LEU A 43 8.92 -4.46 -37.16
CA LEU A 43 8.48 -5.79 -36.76
C LEU A 43 8.62 -6.83 -37.88
N SER A 44 8.44 -6.44 -39.14
CA SER A 44 8.54 -7.34 -40.30
C SER A 44 9.93 -7.96 -40.50
N HIS A 45 10.96 -7.34 -39.93
CA HIS A 45 12.33 -7.87 -39.94
C HIS A 45 12.61 -8.84 -38.78
N LYS A 46 11.70 -8.94 -37.80
CA LYS A 46 11.82 -9.83 -36.63
C LYS A 46 11.03 -11.13 -36.82
N THR A 47 11.38 -12.11 -36.01
CA THR A 47 10.65 -13.36 -35.84
C THR A 47 9.98 -13.39 -34.47
N ILE A 48 8.99 -14.27 -34.30
CA ILE A 48 8.32 -14.47 -33.00
C ILE A 48 9.33 -14.72 -31.86
N SER A 49 10.33 -15.57 -32.11
CA SER A 49 11.38 -15.90 -31.13
C SER A 49 12.31 -14.74 -30.77
N THR A 50 12.45 -13.74 -31.64
CA THR A 50 13.36 -12.60 -31.43
C THR A 50 12.63 -11.32 -31.02
N LEU A 51 11.30 -11.39 -30.86
CA LEU A 51 10.48 -10.25 -30.49
C LEU A 51 10.68 -9.84 -29.02
N PHE A 52 10.92 -10.83 -28.15
CA PHE A 52 11.11 -10.67 -26.70
C PHE A 52 12.40 -11.38 -26.26
N ALA A 53 12.96 -10.97 -25.11
CA ALA A 53 14.19 -11.58 -24.59
C ALA A 53 13.98 -13.05 -24.20
N ASN A 54 12.79 -13.38 -23.67
CA ASN A 54 12.33 -14.75 -23.40
C ASN A 54 11.35 -15.25 -24.50
N GLY A 55 11.66 -14.97 -25.76
CA GLY A 55 10.78 -15.31 -26.90
C GLY A 55 10.50 -16.80 -27.11
N ASP A 56 11.22 -17.69 -26.42
CA ASP A 56 11.05 -19.14 -26.50
C ASP A 56 9.66 -19.61 -26.07
N GLU A 57 9.04 -18.97 -25.07
CA GLU A 57 7.68 -19.32 -24.61
C GLU A 57 6.63 -19.04 -25.71
N LEU A 58 6.73 -17.86 -26.33
CA LEU A 58 5.83 -17.49 -27.42
C LEU A 58 6.11 -18.32 -28.69
N ALA A 59 7.37 -18.67 -28.95
CA ALA A 59 7.75 -19.54 -30.05
C ALA A 59 7.22 -20.97 -29.87
N ALA A 60 7.22 -21.50 -28.64
CA ALA A 60 6.66 -22.81 -28.33
C ALA A 60 5.14 -22.85 -28.61
N LEU A 61 4.40 -21.83 -28.18
CA LEU A 61 2.98 -21.69 -28.50
C LEU A 61 2.70 -21.58 -29.99
N TYR A 62 3.53 -20.82 -30.72
CA TYR A 62 3.45 -20.71 -32.16
C TYR A 62 3.66 -22.07 -32.87
N GLU A 63 4.68 -22.84 -32.49
CA GLU A 63 4.93 -24.15 -33.09
C GLU A 63 3.84 -25.17 -32.73
N GLN A 64 3.30 -25.11 -31.51
CA GLN A 64 2.17 -25.96 -31.11
C GLN A 64 0.90 -25.65 -31.94
N ALA A 65 0.58 -24.37 -32.14
CA ALA A 65 -0.56 -23.95 -32.95
C ALA A 65 -0.39 -24.33 -34.43
N LYS A 66 0.84 -24.19 -34.96
CA LYS A 66 1.19 -24.63 -36.32
C LYS A 66 1.03 -26.13 -36.52
N ALA A 67 1.37 -26.94 -35.51
CA ALA A 67 1.17 -28.38 -35.54
C ALA A 67 -0.31 -28.78 -35.43
N HIS A 68 -1.12 -28.03 -34.68
CA HIS A 68 -2.53 -28.33 -34.40
C HIS A 68 -3.46 -27.37 -35.16
N LYS A 69 -3.69 -27.67 -36.44
CA LYS A 69 -4.43 -26.82 -37.42
C LYS A 69 -5.84 -26.32 -37.04
N TYR A 70 -6.41 -26.68 -35.88
CA TYR A 70 -7.80 -26.36 -35.52
C TYR A 70 -8.04 -26.04 -34.03
N ALA A 71 -6.99 -25.83 -33.23
CA ALA A 71 -7.15 -25.47 -31.82
C ALA A 71 -6.69 -24.03 -31.56
N ASP A 72 -7.54 -23.22 -30.93
CA ASP A 72 -7.11 -21.98 -30.32
C ASP A 72 -6.38 -22.30 -29.01
N MET A 73 -5.15 -21.79 -28.87
CA MET A 73 -4.34 -21.96 -27.68
C MET A 73 -4.37 -20.67 -26.87
N ARG A 74 -4.53 -20.80 -25.55
CA ARG A 74 -4.64 -19.66 -24.64
C ARG A 74 -3.72 -19.87 -23.45
N GLN A 75 -2.86 -18.89 -23.19
CA GLN A 75 -1.91 -18.97 -22.09
C GLN A 75 -1.50 -17.57 -21.61
N ASP A 76 -1.39 -17.41 -20.30
CA ASP A 76 -0.78 -16.21 -19.71
C ASP A 76 0.74 -16.29 -19.83
N LEU A 77 1.35 -15.21 -20.33
CA LEU A 77 2.79 -15.08 -20.55
C LEU A 77 3.31 -13.80 -19.91
N THR A 78 4.56 -13.86 -19.46
CA THR A 78 5.34 -12.67 -19.07
C THR A 78 6.42 -12.45 -20.11
N LEU A 79 6.26 -11.45 -20.97
CA LEU A 79 7.13 -11.22 -22.12
C LEU A 79 8.17 -10.12 -21.80
N GLU A 80 9.44 -10.49 -21.76
CA GLU A 80 10.55 -9.61 -21.40
C GLU A 80 10.96 -8.69 -22.56
N ARG A 81 11.08 -7.39 -22.28
CA ARG A 81 11.45 -6.36 -23.25
C ARG A 81 12.77 -5.72 -22.87
N ALA A 82 13.68 -5.58 -23.83
CA ALA A 82 14.99 -4.97 -23.58
C ALA A 82 14.85 -3.52 -23.10
N GLY A 83 15.32 -3.24 -21.88
CA GLY A 83 15.31 -1.90 -21.28
C GLY A 83 13.93 -1.37 -20.89
N ARG A 84 12.92 -2.23 -20.76
CA ARG A 84 11.54 -1.86 -20.37
C ARG A 84 10.96 -2.87 -19.38
N GLU A 85 9.86 -2.50 -18.73
CA GLU A 85 9.11 -3.45 -17.90
C GLU A 85 8.58 -4.62 -18.74
N ALA A 86 8.57 -5.81 -18.13
CA ALA A 86 7.99 -7.00 -18.74
C ALA A 86 6.50 -6.79 -19.02
N LEU A 87 6.03 -7.39 -20.11
CA LEU A 87 4.65 -7.30 -20.54
C LEU A 87 3.90 -8.55 -20.10
N HIS A 88 2.94 -8.38 -19.19
CA HIS A 88 2.09 -9.48 -18.73
C HIS A 88 0.84 -9.54 -19.60
N VAL A 89 0.71 -10.62 -20.37
CA VAL A 89 -0.35 -10.75 -21.37
C VAL A 89 -1.05 -12.09 -21.29
N HIS A 90 -2.36 -12.07 -21.50
CA HIS A 90 -3.09 -13.24 -21.92
C HIS A 90 -2.90 -13.38 -23.44
N CYS A 91 -2.15 -14.39 -23.85
CA CYS A 91 -1.83 -14.69 -25.24
C CYS A 91 -2.83 -15.69 -25.82
N ILE A 92 -3.39 -15.38 -26.99
CA ILE A 92 -4.26 -16.29 -27.75
C ILE A 92 -3.62 -16.51 -29.11
N VAL A 93 -3.39 -17.77 -29.46
CA VAL A 93 -2.78 -18.16 -30.74
C VAL A 93 -3.78 -18.99 -31.53
N SER A 94 -3.97 -18.66 -32.80
CA SER A 94 -4.92 -19.33 -33.70
C SER A 94 -4.35 -19.48 -35.10
N THR A 95 -4.60 -20.63 -35.73
CA THR A 95 -4.17 -20.91 -37.10
C THR A 95 -5.24 -20.44 -38.08
N LEU A 96 -4.84 -19.65 -39.08
CA LEU A 96 -5.70 -19.18 -40.17
C LEU A 96 -5.77 -20.23 -41.28
N ASP A 97 -6.81 -20.15 -42.13
CA ASP A 97 -7.05 -21.10 -43.23
C ASP A 97 -5.88 -21.18 -44.23
N ASN A 98 -5.14 -20.09 -44.41
CA ASN A 98 -3.95 -20.02 -45.26
C ASN A 98 -2.68 -20.55 -44.59
N GLY A 99 -2.76 -21.08 -43.37
CA GLY A 99 -1.66 -21.61 -42.58
C GLY A 99 -0.80 -20.55 -41.87
N ALA A 100 -1.15 -19.27 -41.96
CA ALA A 100 -0.55 -18.24 -41.12
C ALA A 100 -1.09 -18.32 -39.69
N ILE A 101 -0.34 -17.81 -38.73
CA ILE A 101 -0.69 -17.84 -37.32
C ILE A 101 -1.05 -16.44 -36.86
N LEU A 102 -2.26 -16.29 -36.31
CA LEU A 102 -2.73 -15.09 -35.64
C LEU A 102 -2.38 -15.19 -34.15
N ILE A 103 -1.77 -14.14 -33.62
CA ILE A 103 -1.39 -13.99 -32.21
C ILE A 103 -2.08 -12.75 -31.69
N GLU A 104 -2.99 -12.92 -30.74
CA GLU A 104 -3.62 -11.85 -30.00
C GLU A 104 -2.98 -11.75 -28.61
N LEU A 105 -2.50 -10.55 -28.26
CA LEU A 105 -1.94 -10.23 -26.95
C LEU A 105 -2.88 -9.24 -26.24
N ARG A 106 -3.38 -9.64 -25.07
CA ARG A 106 -4.17 -8.77 -24.20
C ARG A 106 -3.41 -8.49 -22.93
N GLU A 107 -3.09 -7.22 -22.66
CA GLU A 107 -2.46 -6.85 -21.39
C GLU A 107 -3.35 -7.26 -20.21
N ASN A 108 -2.77 -8.02 -19.28
CA ASN A 108 -3.43 -8.41 -18.04
C ASN A 108 -3.07 -7.42 -16.91
N VAL A 109 -3.49 -6.16 -17.09
CA VAL A 109 -3.21 -5.07 -16.14
C VAL A 109 -3.92 -5.28 -14.79
N GLN A 110 -5.03 -6.01 -14.78
CA GLN A 110 -5.85 -6.20 -13.59
C GLN A 110 -5.24 -7.21 -12.60
N GLN A 111 -4.67 -8.30 -13.10
CA GLN A 111 -3.99 -9.27 -12.24
C GLN A 111 -2.74 -8.66 -11.58
N LEU A 112 -1.97 -7.84 -12.29
CA LEU A 112 -0.84 -7.11 -11.70
C LEU A 112 -1.25 -6.18 -10.56
N LYS A 113 -2.39 -5.51 -10.70
CA LYS A 113 -2.91 -4.64 -9.64
C LYS A 113 -3.31 -5.46 -8.42
N LEU A 114 -4.00 -6.58 -8.62
CA LEU A 114 -4.42 -7.47 -7.53
C LEU A 114 -3.21 -8.08 -6.81
N ASP A 115 -2.24 -8.63 -7.53
CA ASP A 115 -1.03 -9.20 -6.94
C ASP A 115 -0.23 -8.13 -6.16
N ARG A 116 -0.19 -6.89 -6.66
CA ARG A 116 0.48 -5.77 -5.98
C ARG A 116 -0.27 -5.36 -4.71
N GLU A 117 -1.60 -5.29 -4.76
CA GLU A 117 -2.44 -5.00 -3.60
C GLU A 117 -2.29 -6.08 -2.54
N GLU A 118 -2.30 -7.36 -2.93
CA GLU A 118 -2.08 -8.50 -2.04
C GLU A 118 -0.71 -8.43 -1.36
N ARG A 119 0.37 -8.19 -2.11
CA ARG A 119 1.71 -8.01 -1.52
C ARG A 119 1.80 -6.83 -0.55
N ILE A 120 1.13 -5.72 -0.84
CA ILE A 120 1.09 -4.56 0.06
C ILE A 120 0.34 -4.92 1.35
N LEU A 121 -0.75 -5.67 1.25
CA LEU A 121 -1.50 -6.15 2.41
C LEU A 121 -0.67 -7.10 3.26
N ASP A 122 -0.02 -8.09 2.65
CA ASP A 122 0.85 -9.05 3.33
C ASP A 122 2.02 -8.34 4.02
N GLN A 123 2.70 -7.43 3.32
CA GLN A 123 3.78 -6.63 3.89
C GLN A 123 3.27 -5.75 5.05
N SER A 124 2.07 -5.18 4.95
CA SER A 124 1.48 -4.39 6.03
C SER A 124 1.17 -5.27 7.25
N GLN A 125 0.68 -6.49 7.05
CA GLN A 125 0.43 -7.43 8.14
C GLN A 125 1.72 -7.85 8.83
N ALA A 126 2.73 -8.26 8.07
CA ALA A 126 4.05 -8.60 8.60
C ALA A 126 4.68 -7.43 9.38
N ASN A 127 4.60 -6.20 8.85
CA ASN A 127 5.10 -5.01 9.54
C ASN A 127 4.36 -4.76 10.86
N LYS A 128 3.04 -4.97 10.92
CA LYS A 128 2.26 -4.81 12.16
C LYS A 128 2.69 -5.83 13.22
N GLU A 129 2.94 -7.07 12.83
CA GLU A 129 3.42 -8.10 13.75
C GLU A 129 4.82 -7.79 14.27
N LEU A 130 5.73 -7.38 13.38
CA LEU A 130 7.08 -6.96 13.75
C LEU A 130 7.05 -5.77 14.74
N ILE A 131 6.25 -4.74 14.46
CA ILE A 131 6.08 -3.59 15.36
C ILE A 131 5.51 -4.03 16.71
N ARG A 132 4.55 -4.97 16.72
CA ARG A 132 3.98 -5.53 17.95
C ARG A 132 5.04 -6.22 18.81
N ASN A 133 5.81 -7.11 18.20
CA ASN A 133 6.87 -7.84 18.89
C ASN A 133 7.94 -6.88 19.43
N LEU A 134 8.41 -5.96 18.59
CA LEU A 134 9.40 -4.96 18.97
C LEU A 134 8.92 -4.09 20.13
N ALA A 135 7.67 -3.66 20.10
CA ALA A 135 7.12 -2.87 21.18
C ALA A 135 7.06 -3.67 22.49
N HIS A 136 6.67 -4.95 22.47
CA HIS A 136 6.76 -5.80 23.66
C HIS A 136 8.20 -5.91 24.17
N GLU A 137 9.17 -6.05 23.29
CA GLU A 137 10.59 -6.10 23.64
C GLU A 137 11.13 -4.78 24.19
N ILE A 138 10.59 -3.62 23.80
CA ILE A 138 10.96 -2.30 24.33
C ILE A 138 10.28 -2.01 25.68
N LYS A 139 9.02 -2.43 25.86
CA LYS A 139 8.30 -2.24 27.14
C LYS A 139 9.00 -2.92 28.31
N ASN A 140 9.62 -4.08 28.07
CA ASN A 140 10.32 -4.84 29.11
C ASN A 140 11.50 -4.06 29.75
N PRO A 141 12.50 -3.56 29.00
CA PRO A 141 13.59 -2.77 29.56
C PRO A 141 13.10 -1.43 30.11
N LEU A 142 12.07 -0.79 29.54
CA LEU A 142 11.48 0.43 30.12
C LEU A 142 10.87 0.19 31.49
N GLY A 143 10.11 -0.91 31.64
CA GLY A 143 9.60 -1.34 32.94
C GLY A 143 10.72 -1.64 33.94
N GLY A 144 11.81 -2.26 33.47
CA GLY A 144 13.01 -2.52 34.28
C GLY A 144 13.71 -1.25 34.75
N ILE A 145 13.93 -0.28 33.86
CA ILE A 145 14.53 1.03 34.17
C ILE A 145 13.66 1.78 35.19
N ARG A 146 12.34 1.80 34.98
CA ARG A 146 11.39 2.40 35.92
C ARG A 146 11.47 1.72 37.30
N GLY A 147 11.45 0.39 37.35
CA GLY A 147 11.54 -0.36 38.60
C GLY A 147 12.86 -0.12 39.34
N ALA A 148 13.98 -0.10 38.63
CA ALA A 148 15.29 0.21 39.19
C ALA A 148 15.36 1.63 39.77
N ALA A 149 14.79 2.62 39.08
CA ALA A 149 14.71 3.99 39.57
C ALA A 149 13.83 4.11 40.83
N GLN A 150 12.72 3.37 40.89
CA GLN A 150 11.88 3.31 42.09
C GLN A 150 12.61 2.70 43.29
N LEU A 151 13.33 1.59 43.08
CA LEU A 151 14.16 0.97 44.12
C LEU A 151 15.28 1.91 44.59
N LEU A 152 15.94 2.60 43.66
CA LEU A 152 16.98 3.57 43.98
C LEU A 152 16.42 4.72 44.82
N GLU A 153 15.21 5.21 44.51
CA GLU A 153 14.55 6.27 45.28
C GLU A 153 14.27 5.87 46.74
N LEU A 154 13.97 4.59 46.99
CA LEU A 154 13.75 4.03 48.33
C LEU A 154 15.04 3.94 49.16
N GLU A 155 16.21 3.85 48.52
CA GLU A 155 17.52 3.69 49.16
C GLU A 155 18.29 5.02 49.33
N LEU A 156 17.69 6.16 48.95
CA LEU A 156 18.38 7.45 48.97
C LEU A 156 18.74 7.93 50.39
N PRO A 157 19.97 8.44 50.61
CA PRO A 157 20.40 8.93 51.91
C PRO A 157 19.67 10.24 52.31
N PRO A 158 19.31 10.42 53.59
CA PRO A 158 18.53 11.58 54.07
C PRO A 158 19.20 12.94 53.79
N LEU A 159 20.53 12.98 53.81
CA LEU A 159 21.32 14.20 53.72
C LEU A 159 21.19 14.90 52.34
N HIS A 160 20.83 14.15 51.29
CA HIS A 160 20.67 14.64 49.91
C HIS A 160 19.36 14.17 49.25
N LEU A 161 18.37 13.79 50.07
CA LEU A 161 17.15 13.14 49.61
C LEU A 161 16.40 13.96 48.56
N ALA A 162 16.27 15.27 48.75
CA ALA A 162 15.52 16.13 47.83
C ALA A 162 16.17 16.22 46.43
N GLU A 163 17.48 16.44 46.37
CA GLU A 163 18.23 16.55 45.10
C GLU A 163 18.30 15.19 44.37
N LEU A 164 18.59 14.09 45.10
CA LEU A 164 18.70 12.77 44.48
C LEU A 164 17.35 12.22 44.02
N ARG A 165 16.28 12.58 44.72
CA ARG A 165 14.90 12.21 44.35
C ARG A 165 14.45 12.90 43.06
N GLU A 166 14.93 14.11 42.79
CA GLU A 166 14.63 14.78 41.52
C GLU A 166 15.16 13.96 40.34
N TYR A 167 16.38 13.42 40.43
CA TYR A 167 16.95 12.59 39.37
C TYR A 167 16.19 11.27 39.17
N THR A 168 15.80 10.58 40.25
CA THR A 168 15.02 9.33 40.12
C THR A 168 13.66 9.59 39.50
N GLN A 169 13.00 10.70 39.86
CA GLN A 169 11.73 11.12 39.28
C GLN A 169 11.84 11.50 37.80
N VAL A 170 12.95 12.10 37.36
CA VAL A 170 13.22 12.33 35.93
C VAL A 170 13.31 11.01 35.17
N ILE A 171 14.04 10.02 35.68
CA ILE A 171 14.19 8.70 35.04
C ILE A 171 12.83 7.99 34.93
N ILE A 172 12.03 8.02 35.99
CA ILE A 172 10.68 7.42 36.00
C ILE A 172 9.79 8.09 34.94
N LYS A 173 9.77 9.43 34.89
CA LYS A 173 8.98 10.19 33.91
C LYS A 173 9.39 9.89 32.46
N GLU A 174 10.69 9.79 32.18
CA GLU A 174 11.15 9.46 30.83
C GLU A 174 10.83 8.01 30.43
N ALA A 175 10.91 7.06 31.37
CA ALA A 175 10.47 5.69 31.12
C ALA A 175 8.95 5.63 30.80
N ASP A 176 8.12 6.35 31.56
CA ASP A 176 6.67 6.45 31.33
C ASP A 176 6.33 7.14 29.99
N ARG A 177 7.10 8.17 29.64
CA ARG A 177 6.97 8.87 28.35
C ARG A 177 7.29 7.94 27.17
N LEU A 178 8.40 7.20 27.24
CA LEU A 178 8.78 6.23 26.22
C LEU A 178 7.75 5.11 26.11
N GLN A 179 7.24 4.62 27.24
CA GLN A 179 6.16 3.62 27.27
C GLN A 179 4.92 4.13 26.53
N THR A 180 4.53 5.37 26.77
CA THR A 180 3.39 6.03 26.10
C THR A 180 3.62 6.16 24.58
N LEU A 181 4.84 6.47 24.15
CA LEU A 181 5.20 6.54 22.73
C LEU A 181 5.10 5.16 22.05
N VAL A 182 5.60 4.12 22.73
CA VAL A 182 5.51 2.74 22.26
C VAL A 182 4.04 2.29 22.17
N ASP A 183 3.21 2.65 23.15
CA ASP A 183 1.77 2.37 23.13
C ASP A 183 1.06 3.07 21.97
N ARG A 184 1.44 4.31 21.62
CA ARG A 184 0.91 5.02 20.45
C ARG A 184 1.31 4.38 19.12
N LEU A 185 2.52 3.84 19.02
CA LEU A 185 2.97 3.07 17.83
C LEU A 185 2.19 1.77 17.66
N LEU A 186 1.74 1.18 18.77
CA LEU A 186 0.94 -0.03 18.78
C LEU A 186 -0.57 0.18 18.69
N ALA A 187 -1.03 1.40 18.97
CA ALA A 187 -2.45 1.71 19.01
C ALA A 187 -3.09 1.32 17.67
N PRO A 188 -3.95 0.28 17.65
CA PRO A 188 -4.68 -0.07 16.45
C PRO A 188 -5.52 1.16 16.11
N HIS A 189 -5.46 1.66 14.88
CA HIS A 189 -6.42 2.66 14.38
C HIS A 189 -7.86 2.11 14.30
N ARG A 190 -8.17 1.03 15.04
CA ARG A 190 -9.42 0.27 14.99
C ARG A 190 -9.67 -0.39 16.34
N ARG A 191 -10.04 0.41 17.36
CA ARG A 191 -11.11 -0.09 18.25
C ARG A 191 -12.36 -0.23 17.37
N PRO A 192 -13.18 -1.28 17.51
CA PRO A 192 -14.44 -1.35 16.78
C PRO A 192 -15.19 -0.06 17.05
N HIS A 193 -15.55 0.67 15.99
CA HIS A 193 -16.26 1.94 16.13
C HIS A 193 -17.57 1.67 16.87
N ILE A 194 -17.66 2.10 18.12
CA ILE A 194 -18.93 2.08 18.85
C ILE A 194 -19.67 3.31 18.35
N VAL A 195 -20.37 3.14 17.22
CA VAL A 195 -21.16 4.21 16.62
C VAL A 195 -22.45 4.37 17.43
N GLY A 196 -22.48 5.39 18.27
CA GLY A 196 -23.64 5.83 19.04
C GLY A 196 -24.05 7.24 18.64
N ASP A 197 -25.09 7.77 19.27
CA ASP A 197 -25.44 9.18 19.17
C ASP A 197 -24.45 10.00 20.02
N VAL A 198 -23.88 11.04 19.42
CA VAL A 198 -22.83 11.86 20.00
C VAL A 198 -23.25 13.31 20.00
N ASN A 199 -23.22 13.91 21.19
CA ASN A 199 -23.28 15.35 21.36
C ASN A 199 -21.84 15.92 21.35
N ILE A 200 -21.51 16.71 20.32
CA ILE A 200 -20.15 17.28 20.16
C ILE A 200 -19.74 18.17 21.34
N HIS A 201 -20.70 18.85 21.97
CA HIS A 201 -20.44 19.76 23.08
C HIS A 201 -19.88 19.00 24.30
N GLU A 202 -20.37 17.79 24.56
CA GLU A 202 -19.86 16.95 25.65
C GLU A 202 -18.41 16.51 25.41
N VAL A 203 -18.07 16.22 24.15
CA VAL A 203 -16.70 15.88 23.74
C VAL A 203 -15.78 17.07 24.01
N CYS A 204 -16.15 18.27 23.54
CA CYS A 204 -15.37 19.49 23.74
C CYS A 204 -15.20 19.84 25.23
N GLU A 205 -16.27 19.75 26.03
CA GLU A 205 -16.18 20.04 27.48
C GLU A 205 -15.34 19.01 28.24
N ARG A 206 -15.39 17.74 27.85
CA ARG A 206 -14.53 16.70 28.43
C ARG A 206 -13.07 17.00 28.15
N VAL A 207 -12.71 17.33 26.91
CA VAL A 207 -11.34 17.68 26.52
C VAL A 207 -10.88 18.95 27.23
N ARG A 208 -11.71 19.99 27.29
CA ARG A 208 -11.41 21.23 28.03
C ARG A 208 -11.05 20.95 29.49
N SER A 209 -11.84 20.11 30.15
CA SER A 209 -11.62 19.75 31.55
C SER A 209 -10.30 19.02 31.76
N LEU A 210 -9.92 18.14 30.83
CA LEU A 210 -8.62 17.44 30.88
C LEU A 210 -7.44 18.40 30.69
N ILE A 211 -7.51 19.30 29.69
CA ILE A 211 -6.44 20.26 29.42
C ILE A 211 -6.26 21.25 30.58
N LEU A 212 -7.34 21.76 31.18
CA LEU A 212 -7.24 22.68 32.33
C LEU A 212 -6.67 22.01 33.58
N ALA A 213 -6.90 20.70 33.76
CA ALA A 213 -6.30 19.95 34.85
C ALA A 213 -4.79 19.75 34.66
N GLU A 214 -4.36 19.58 33.41
CA GLU A 214 -2.96 19.35 33.05
C GLU A 214 -2.14 20.66 32.99
N PHE A 215 -2.76 21.76 32.56
CA PHE A 215 -2.15 23.09 32.43
C PHE A 215 -2.87 24.12 33.31
N PRO A 216 -2.66 24.10 34.65
CA PRO A 216 -3.46 24.90 35.59
C PRO A 216 -3.18 26.41 35.57
N ALA A 217 -2.09 26.87 34.94
CA ALA A 217 -1.74 28.28 34.85
C ALA A 217 -1.32 28.66 33.42
N GLY A 218 -1.65 29.88 33.00
CA GLY A 218 -1.19 30.47 31.72
C GLY A 218 -2.08 30.23 30.50
N LEU A 219 -2.96 29.22 30.51
CA LEU A 219 -3.82 28.90 29.36
C LEU A 219 -5.23 29.48 29.51
N THR A 220 -5.68 30.28 28.54
CA THR A 220 -7.08 30.76 28.47
C THR A 220 -7.83 30.02 27.37
N ILE A 221 -8.79 29.16 27.73
CA ILE A 221 -9.62 28.43 26.75
C ILE A 221 -10.95 29.17 26.53
N ARG A 222 -11.17 29.68 25.31
CA ARG A 222 -12.43 30.31 24.90
C ARG A 222 -13.40 29.28 24.35
N ARG A 223 -14.64 29.27 24.86
CA ARG A 223 -15.74 28.44 24.36
C ARG A 223 -16.51 29.25 23.31
N ASP A 224 -16.56 28.72 22.10
CA ASP A 224 -17.21 29.35 20.95
C ASP A 224 -17.99 28.27 20.20
N TYR A 225 -19.06 27.78 20.82
CA TYR A 225 -19.88 26.69 20.31
C TYR A 225 -21.17 27.24 19.72
N ASP A 226 -21.62 26.65 18.62
CA ASP A 226 -22.98 26.83 18.13
C ASP A 226 -23.90 25.79 18.78
N ALA A 227 -24.73 26.26 19.72
CA ALA A 227 -25.65 25.40 20.48
C ALA A 227 -26.75 24.75 19.61
N SER A 228 -26.91 25.18 18.36
CA SER A 228 -27.90 24.61 17.44
C SER A 228 -27.43 23.31 16.76
N ILE A 229 -26.16 22.94 16.91
CA ILE A 229 -25.60 21.73 16.29
C ILE A 229 -26.27 20.48 16.89
N PRO A 230 -26.95 19.64 16.07
CA PRO A 230 -27.62 18.44 16.55
C PRO A 230 -26.64 17.30 16.86
N GLU A 231 -27.14 16.29 17.57
CA GLU A 231 -26.40 15.04 17.77
C GLU A 231 -26.20 14.29 16.46
N PHE A 232 -25.07 13.57 16.36
CA PHE A 232 -24.73 12.80 15.18
C PHE A 232 -24.18 11.43 15.54
N ARG A 233 -24.22 10.51 14.58
CA ARG A 233 -23.73 9.15 14.74
C ARG A 233 -22.20 9.12 14.67
N GLY A 234 -21.54 8.72 15.75
CA GLY A 234 -20.08 8.70 15.82
C GLY A 234 -19.52 7.87 16.97
N ASP A 235 -18.20 7.71 16.99
CA ASP A 235 -17.47 7.12 18.11
C ASP A 235 -17.01 8.24 19.05
N LYS A 236 -17.71 8.39 20.17
CA LYS A 236 -17.46 9.45 21.16
C LYS A 236 -16.03 9.39 21.71
N GLU A 237 -15.48 8.20 21.96
CA GLU A 237 -14.12 8.07 22.51
C GLU A 237 -13.06 8.49 21.49
N GLN A 238 -13.22 8.10 20.21
CA GLN A 238 -12.28 8.53 19.18
C GLN A 238 -12.32 10.05 19.00
N LEU A 239 -13.51 10.65 19.01
CA LEU A 239 -13.65 12.11 18.93
C LEU A 239 -12.96 12.80 20.12
N ILE A 240 -13.13 12.29 21.35
CA ILE A 240 -12.41 12.78 22.52
C ILE A 240 -10.90 12.69 22.29
N GLN A 241 -10.39 11.55 21.83
CA GLN A 241 -8.95 11.36 21.61
C GLN A 241 -8.39 12.29 20.54
N THR A 242 -9.09 12.45 19.41
CA THR A 242 -8.66 13.33 18.32
C THR A 242 -8.62 14.79 18.78
N VAL A 243 -9.70 15.26 19.42
CA VAL A 243 -9.78 16.65 19.90
C VAL A 243 -8.77 16.88 21.03
N LEU A 244 -8.57 15.91 21.92
CA LEU A 244 -7.55 15.97 22.98
C LEU A 244 -6.14 16.06 22.39
N ASN A 245 -5.81 15.27 21.37
CA ASN A 245 -4.49 15.33 20.74
C ASN A 245 -4.21 16.72 20.14
N ILE A 246 -5.20 17.32 19.46
CA ILE A 246 -5.06 18.67 18.89
C ILE A 246 -4.91 19.70 20.02
N ALA A 247 -5.78 19.65 21.02
CA ALA A 247 -5.79 20.60 22.13
C ALA A 247 -4.51 20.51 22.99
N HIS A 248 -4.01 19.30 23.23
CA HIS A 248 -2.78 19.06 23.98
C HIS A 248 -1.56 19.58 23.22
N ASN A 249 -1.47 19.34 21.90
CA ASN A 249 -0.41 19.92 21.07
C ASN A 249 -0.45 21.46 21.08
N ALA A 250 -1.64 22.07 21.03
CA ALA A 250 -1.80 23.51 21.12
C ALA A 250 -1.41 24.06 22.50
N ALA A 251 -1.80 23.37 23.58
CA ALA A 251 -1.44 23.76 24.94
C ALA A 251 0.08 23.72 25.16
N GLN A 252 0.76 22.65 24.73
CA GLN A 252 2.22 22.52 24.80
C GLN A 252 2.96 23.61 24.01
N ALA A 253 2.39 24.08 22.90
CA ALA A 253 3.00 25.14 22.09
C ALA A 253 2.85 26.53 22.73
N LEU A 254 1.89 26.72 23.64
CA LEU A 254 1.54 27.99 24.27
C LEU A 254 1.98 28.11 25.74
N SER A 255 2.24 26.98 26.40
CA SER A 255 2.77 26.88 27.78
C SER A 255 4.28 27.04 27.80
#